data_AF-A0A5N5E2P5-F1
#
_entry.id   AF-A0A5N5E2P5-F1
#
_cell.length_a   1.000
_cell.length_b   1.000
_cell.length_c   1.000
_cell.angle_alpha   90.00
_cell.angle_beta   90.00
_cell.angle_gamma   90.00
#
_symmetry.space_group_name_H-M   'P 1'
#
loop_
_entity.id
_entity.type
_entity.pdbx_description
1 polymer ?
#
loop_
_entity_poly.entity_id
_entity_poly.type
_entity_poly.pdbx_seq_one_letter_code
_entity_poly.pdbx_strand_id
1 'polypeptide(L)'
;MPPAIAAALVKLQGEVKTVIKGAKNAHYGNTYAELADVQNAALPLLSKHKLALTQWVMSKDGKHFLRSYLVHESGVGVMHDTDLLLVKNDPQGLGSAITYQRRQTTMAILGLSAEDDDDDGNKAANRQAKPTDEQISEIRQLCVDLKFPKEQIDTRLVSLRTEDHATVAIANLRKLVSEKARILRNDETPATPVFTGDRDQVVPNEIIVKTSGKDDVVLNLQRHMLDLPISDKARRNLVGHVTGSKFGTSKPFLKNCTAEEITAIAEAVEEIKAGTYDLPPEWTDDSITPPVETA
;
A
#
# COMPACT_ATOMS: atom_id res chain seq x y z
N MET A 1 -8.49 22.06 -33.47
CA MET A 1 -7.52 22.67 -32.53
C MET A 1 -7.35 24.14 -32.88
N PRO A 2 -7.37 25.07 -31.91
CA PRO A 2 -7.19 26.50 -32.17
C PRO A 2 -5.85 26.82 -32.83
N PRO A 3 -5.78 27.79 -33.77
CA PRO A 3 -4.55 28.10 -34.51
C PRO A 3 -3.35 28.48 -33.62
N ALA A 4 -3.57 29.25 -32.55
CA ALA A 4 -2.52 29.66 -31.63
C ALA A 4 -1.86 28.47 -30.92
N ILE A 5 -2.66 27.49 -30.49
CA ILE A 5 -2.18 26.27 -29.87
C ILE A 5 -1.44 25.41 -30.88
N ALA A 6 -1.99 25.25 -32.10
CA ALA A 6 -1.33 24.49 -33.15
C ALA A 6 0.05 25.06 -33.49
N ALA A 7 0.16 26.38 -33.66
CA ALA A 7 1.44 27.05 -33.94
C ALA A 7 2.46 26.89 -32.79
N ALA A 8 2.00 26.95 -31.54
CA ALA A 8 2.85 26.74 -30.37
C ALA A 8 3.33 25.28 -30.27
N LEU A 9 2.44 24.31 -30.47
CA LEU A 9 2.77 22.88 -30.43
C LEU A 9 3.74 22.48 -31.54
N VAL A 10 3.59 23.00 -32.76
CA VAL A 10 4.54 22.75 -33.87
C VAL A 10 5.96 23.20 -33.49
N LYS A 11 6.10 24.38 -32.88
CA LYS A 11 7.41 24.87 -32.42
C LYS A 11 7.95 24.05 -31.26
N LEU A 12 7.08 23.72 -30.30
CA LEU A 12 7.43 22.93 -29.13
C LEU A 12 7.97 21.56 -29.53
N GLN A 13 7.28 20.86 -30.45
CA GLN A 13 7.68 19.52 -30.90
C GLN A 13 9.02 19.52 -31.65
N GLY A 14 9.41 20.64 -32.28
CA GLY A 14 10.75 20.79 -32.85
C GLY A 14 11.88 20.85 -31.80
N GLU A 15 11.55 21.07 -30.53
CA GLU A 15 12.51 21.16 -29.42
C GLU A 15 12.37 19.99 -28.42
N VAL A 16 11.38 19.13 -28.61
CA VAL A 16 11.15 17.96 -27.76
C VAL A 16 12.36 17.03 -27.83
N LYS A 17 12.82 16.63 -26.64
CA LYS A 17 13.83 15.61 -26.45
C LYS A 17 13.20 14.41 -25.75
N THR A 18 13.80 13.24 -25.95
CA THR A 18 13.45 12.03 -25.24
C THR A 18 13.57 12.26 -23.72
N VAL A 19 12.57 11.79 -22.97
CA VAL A 19 12.57 11.84 -21.51
C VAL A 19 13.43 10.68 -21.00
N ILE A 20 14.51 11.02 -20.29
CA ILE A 20 15.42 10.05 -19.67
C ILE A 20 14.69 9.42 -18.47
N LYS A 21 14.71 8.08 -18.37
CA LYS A 21 14.06 7.35 -17.27
C LYS A 21 14.93 7.42 -16.00
N GLY A 22 14.46 8.08 -14.95
CA GLY A 22 15.16 8.16 -13.67
C GLY A 22 14.79 7.07 -12.66
N ALA A 23 13.59 6.51 -12.78
CA ALA A 23 13.01 5.66 -11.75
C ALA A 23 13.14 4.17 -12.06
N LYS A 24 13.46 3.38 -11.03
CA LYS A 24 13.52 1.91 -11.11
C LYS A 24 12.31 1.32 -10.40
N ASN A 25 11.60 0.44 -11.08
CA ASN A 25 10.59 -0.37 -10.44
C ASN A 25 11.28 -1.49 -9.63
N ALA A 26 11.28 -1.36 -8.31
CA ALA A 26 11.91 -2.34 -7.41
C ALA A 26 11.32 -3.76 -7.52
N HIS A 27 10.11 -3.90 -8.06
CA HIS A 27 9.42 -5.18 -8.19
C HIS A 27 9.68 -5.87 -9.54
N TYR A 28 9.93 -5.11 -10.60
CA TYR A 28 10.02 -5.64 -11.97
C TYR A 28 11.36 -5.33 -12.66
N GLY A 29 12.29 -4.66 -11.99
CA GLY A 29 13.62 -4.33 -12.53
C GLY A 29 13.64 -3.33 -13.69
N ASN A 30 12.49 -2.98 -14.26
CA ASN A 30 12.38 -2.04 -15.37
C ASN A 30 12.54 -0.59 -14.90
N THR A 31 13.10 0.25 -15.77
CA THR A 31 13.12 1.69 -15.61
C THR A 31 11.89 2.33 -16.25
N TYR A 32 11.33 3.35 -15.63
CA TYR A 32 10.23 4.13 -16.18
C TYR A 32 10.46 5.63 -15.93
N ALA A 33 9.85 6.48 -16.75
CA ALA A 33 9.88 7.92 -16.53
C ALA A 33 8.90 8.26 -15.40
N GLU A 34 9.36 8.90 -14.33
CA GLU A 34 8.44 9.38 -13.30
C GLU A 34 7.63 10.57 -13.79
N LEU A 35 6.50 10.85 -13.11
CA LEU A 35 5.75 12.06 -13.39
C LEU A 35 6.63 13.32 -13.21
N ALA A 36 7.56 13.30 -12.25
CA ALA A 36 8.53 14.37 -12.05
C ALA A 36 9.46 14.54 -13.26
N ASP A 37 10.00 13.46 -13.82
CA ASP A 37 10.86 13.51 -15.02
C ASP A 37 10.12 14.13 -16.21
N VAL A 38 8.88 13.68 -16.44
CA VAL A 38 8.03 14.21 -17.51
C VAL A 38 7.72 15.69 -17.26
N GLN A 39 7.42 16.10 -16.03
CA GLN A 39 7.17 17.51 -15.70
C GLN A 39 8.42 18.38 -15.88
N ASN A 40 9.59 17.88 -15.49
CA ASN A 40 10.86 18.59 -15.65
C ASN A 40 11.21 18.81 -17.12
N ALA A 41 10.86 17.88 -18.00
CA ALA A 41 10.99 18.04 -19.45
C ALA A 41 9.89 18.95 -20.04
N ALA A 42 8.64 18.78 -19.60
CA ALA A 42 7.47 19.43 -20.19
C ALA A 42 7.31 20.90 -19.79
N LEU A 43 7.44 21.25 -18.51
CA LEU A 43 7.11 22.59 -18.00
C LEU A 43 7.97 23.71 -18.60
N PRO A 44 9.30 23.54 -18.80
CA PRO A 44 10.12 24.55 -19.47
C PRO A 44 9.69 24.77 -20.93
N LEU A 45 9.37 23.69 -21.66
CA LEU A 45 8.91 23.75 -23.04
C LEU A 45 7.56 24.45 -23.16
N LEU A 46 6.60 24.06 -22.32
CA LEU A 46 5.29 24.69 -22.23
C LEU A 46 5.42 26.21 -22.00
N SER A 47 6.20 26.61 -20.98
CA SER A 47 6.41 28.02 -20.64
C SER A 47 7.07 28.80 -21.78
N LYS A 48 8.11 28.23 -22.42
CA LYS A 48 8.81 28.84 -23.55
C LYS A 48 7.89 29.09 -24.75
N HIS A 49 6.97 28.17 -25.02
CA HIS A 49 6.00 28.28 -26.11
C HIS A 49 4.64 28.84 -25.67
N LYS A 50 4.58 29.44 -24.48
CA LYS A 50 3.42 30.18 -23.96
C LYS A 50 2.16 29.32 -23.85
N LEU A 51 2.36 28.07 -23.51
CA LEU A 51 1.35 27.08 -23.22
C LEU A 51 1.35 26.77 -21.73
N ALA A 52 0.19 26.45 -21.19
CA ALA A 52 0.05 25.87 -19.86
C ALA A 52 -0.83 24.62 -19.95
N LEU A 53 -0.43 23.56 -19.25
CA LEU A 53 -1.21 22.34 -19.10
C LEU A 53 -1.70 22.25 -17.65
N THR A 54 -3.01 22.18 -17.48
CA THR A 54 -3.66 22.00 -16.18
C THR A 54 -4.43 20.68 -16.18
N GLN A 55 -4.42 19.97 -15.05
CA GLN A 55 -5.01 18.65 -14.96
C GLN A 55 -5.78 18.52 -13.65
N TRP A 56 -7.10 18.34 -13.74
CA TRP A 56 -7.99 18.19 -12.58
C TRP A 56 -8.58 16.80 -12.53
N VAL A 57 -8.66 16.25 -11.32
CA VAL A 57 -9.37 15.01 -11.07
C VAL A 57 -10.83 15.36 -10.86
N MET A 58 -11.69 14.77 -11.68
CA MET A 58 -13.12 14.98 -11.66
C MET A 58 -13.80 13.66 -11.38
N SER A 59 -14.99 13.73 -10.75
CA SER A 59 -15.80 12.55 -10.46
C SER A 59 -17.23 12.81 -10.90
N LYS A 60 -17.80 11.85 -11.62
CA LYS A 60 -19.20 11.90 -12.06
C LYS A 60 -19.77 10.49 -12.10
N ASP A 61 -20.95 10.28 -11.55
CA ASP A 61 -21.67 9.00 -11.58
C ASP A 61 -20.83 7.81 -11.07
N GLY A 62 -20.02 8.04 -10.02
CA GLY A 62 -19.15 7.02 -9.44
C GLY A 62 -17.91 6.66 -10.28
N LYS A 63 -17.67 7.35 -11.39
CA LYS A 63 -16.45 7.22 -12.21
C LYS A 63 -15.55 8.43 -12.00
N HIS A 64 -14.25 8.17 -12.03
CA HIS A 64 -13.22 9.21 -11.96
C HIS A 64 -12.61 9.42 -13.34
N PHE A 65 -12.35 10.67 -13.69
CA PHE A 65 -11.67 11.04 -14.93
C PHE A 65 -10.70 12.19 -14.68
N LEU A 66 -9.64 12.23 -15.47
CA LEU A 66 -8.68 13.31 -15.49
C LEU A 66 -9.03 14.28 -16.60
N ARG A 67 -9.40 15.50 -16.23
CA ARG A 67 -9.60 16.61 -17.16
C ARG A 67 -8.28 17.31 -17.41
N SER A 68 -7.76 17.18 -18.62
CA SER A 68 -6.57 17.91 -19.08
C SER A 68 -6.97 19.10 -19.93
N TYR A 69 -6.47 20.28 -19.58
CA TYR A 69 -6.74 21.52 -20.29
C TYR A 69 -5.43 22.21 -20.68
N LEU A 70 -5.20 22.26 -21.99
CA LEU A 70 -4.06 22.95 -22.59
C LEU A 70 -4.52 24.34 -23.04
N VAL A 71 -3.92 25.38 -22.48
CA VAL A 71 -4.27 26.78 -22.74
C VAL A 71 -3.06 27.54 -23.29
N HIS A 72 -3.29 28.43 -24.25
CA HIS A 72 -2.30 29.37 -24.76
C HIS A 72 -2.48 30.75 -24.12
N GLU A 73 -1.43 31.58 -24.02
CA GLU A 73 -1.50 32.93 -23.42
C GLU A 73 -2.62 33.83 -23.99
N SER A 74 -3.06 33.56 -25.21
CA SER A 74 -4.16 34.29 -25.85
C SER A 74 -5.55 33.95 -25.28
N GLY A 75 -5.62 33.06 -24.29
CA GLY A 75 -6.86 32.65 -23.61
C GLY A 75 -7.63 31.53 -24.31
N VAL A 76 -7.19 31.09 -25.49
CA VAL A 76 -7.80 29.92 -26.15
C VAL A 76 -7.22 28.64 -25.57
N GLY A 77 -8.07 27.61 -25.44
CA GLY A 77 -7.68 26.32 -24.89
C GLY A 77 -8.35 25.14 -25.56
N VAL A 78 -7.80 23.96 -25.31
CA VAL A 78 -8.41 22.66 -25.67
C VAL A 78 -8.46 21.81 -24.43
N MET A 79 -9.64 21.25 -24.18
CA MET A 79 -9.91 20.39 -23.03
C MET A 79 -10.20 18.97 -23.50
N HIS A 80 -9.70 18.00 -22.75
CA HIS A 80 -10.00 16.59 -22.96
C HIS A 80 -10.11 15.88 -21.61
N ASP A 81 -11.11 15.01 -21.50
CA ASP A 81 -11.35 14.19 -20.32
C ASP A 81 -10.89 12.76 -20.64
N THR A 82 -10.08 12.18 -19.77
CA THR A 82 -9.62 10.79 -19.90
C THR A 82 -10.00 10.00 -18.66
N ASP A 83 -10.64 8.86 -18.86
CA ASP A 83 -11.09 8.00 -17.76
C ASP A 83 -9.91 7.50 -16.92
N LEU A 84 -10.09 7.46 -15.60
CA LEU A 84 -9.15 6.83 -14.68
C LEU A 84 -9.54 5.38 -14.49
N LEU A 85 -8.69 4.48 -14.99
CA LEU A 85 -8.86 3.04 -14.81
C LEU A 85 -8.22 2.61 -13.49
N LEU A 86 -9.07 2.26 -12.52
CA LEU A 86 -8.63 1.82 -11.20
C LEU A 86 -8.57 0.29 -11.16
N VAL A 87 -7.46 -0.26 -10.68
CA VAL A 87 -7.33 -1.70 -10.37
C VAL A 87 -8.13 -2.07 -9.11
N LYS A 88 -8.14 -1.16 -8.13
CA LYS A 88 -8.94 -1.25 -6.90
C LYS A 88 -9.63 0.08 -6.66
N ASN A 89 -10.90 0.03 -6.27
CA ASN A 89 -11.69 1.22 -5.95
C ASN A 89 -11.44 1.64 -4.50
N ASP A 90 -10.22 2.10 -4.22
CA ASP A 90 -9.78 2.62 -2.93
C ASP A 90 -8.96 3.91 -3.13
N PRO A 91 -8.70 4.71 -2.08
CA PRO A 91 -7.95 5.97 -2.21
C PRO A 91 -6.55 5.81 -2.79
N GLN A 92 -5.89 4.67 -2.56
CA GLN A 92 -4.54 4.41 -3.06
C GLN A 92 -4.56 4.11 -4.56
N GLY A 93 -5.49 3.25 -5.01
CA GLY A 93 -5.73 2.92 -6.40
C GLY A 93 -6.09 4.15 -7.22
N LEU A 94 -6.91 5.04 -6.66
CA LEU A 94 -7.20 6.34 -7.26
C LEU A 94 -5.93 7.20 -7.38
N GLY A 95 -5.13 7.32 -6.31
CA GLY A 95 -3.87 8.08 -6.33
C GLY A 95 -2.87 7.57 -7.39
N SER A 96 -2.72 6.24 -7.49
CA SER A 96 -1.89 5.60 -8.51
C SER A 96 -2.40 5.87 -9.92
N ALA A 97 -3.72 5.73 -10.15
CA ALA A 97 -4.33 6.01 -11.46
C ALA A 97 -4.15 7.48 -11.88
N ILE A 98 -4.33 8.44 -10.95
CA ILE A 98 -4.11 9.87 -11.21
C ILE A 98 -2.67 10.12 -11.65
N THR A 99 -1.70 9.58 -10.91
CA THR A 99 -0.28 9.81 -11.17
C THR A 99 0.11 9.25 -12.54
N TYR A 100 -0.31 8.03 -12.83
CA TYR A 100 -0.09 7.38 -14.11
C TYR A 100 -0.71 8.18 -15.26
N GLN A 101 -2.00 8.53 -15.14
CA GLN A 101 -2.72 9.18 -16.23
C GLN A 101 -2.19 10.59 -16.51
N ARG A 102 -1.79 11.34 -15.48
CA ARG A 102 -1.17 12.66 -15.65
C ARG A 102 0.10 12.57 -16.48
N ARG A 103 0.93 11.55 -16.22
CA ARG A 103 2.15 11.28 -16.97
C ARG A 103 1.85 10.96 -18.43
N GLN A 104 1.04 9.93 -18.68
CA GLN A 104 0.72 9.47 -20.04
C GLN A 104 0.05 10.57 -20.87
N THR A 105 -0.88 11.32 -20.27
CA THR A 105 -1.61 12.39 -20.97
C THR A 105 -0.69 13.56 -21.32
N THR A 106 0.23 13.93 -20.41
CA THR A 106 1.21 14.99 -20.69
C THR A 106 2.14 14.58 -21.84
N MET A 107 2.63 13.35 -21.81
CA MET A 107 3.47 12.80 -22.88
C MET A 107 2.75 12.79 -24.23
N ALA A 108 1.52 12.28 -24.26
CA ALA A 108 0.71 12.20 -25.47
C ALA A 108 0.38 13.59 -26.06
N ILE A 109 0.03 14.57 -25.23
CA ILE A 109 -0.29 15.93 -25.68
C ILE A 109 0.94 16.61 -26.30
N LEU A 110 2.11 16.43 -25.69
CA LEU A 110 3.33 17.12 -26.11
C LEU A 110 4.16 16.34 -27.13
N GLY A 111 3.83 15.08 -27.37
CA GLY A 111 4.63 14.19 -28.22
C GLY A 111 5.96 13.79 -27.55
N LEU A 112 6.00 13.71 -26.22
CA LEU A 112 7.17 13.21 -25.50
C LEU A 112 7.15 11.68 -25.53
N SER A 113 8.31 11.07 -25.73
CA SER A 113 8.54 9.64 -25.50
C SER A 113 9.57 9.46 -24.39
N ALA A 114 9.43 8.38 -23.62
CA ALA A 114 10.49 7.95 -22.73
C ALA A 114 11.51 7.10 -23.52
N GLU A 115 12.75 7.01 -23.02
CA GLU A 115 13.72 6.05 -23.56
C GLU A 115 13.15 4.63 -23.51
N ASP A 116 13.35 3.80 -24.55
CA ASP A 116 12.86 2.41 -24.62
C ASP A 116 11.33 2.24 -24.46
N ASP A 117 10.51 3.18 -24.94
CA ASP A 117 9.04 3.06 -24.96
C ASP A 117 8.53 1.83 -25.76
N ASP A 118 9.37 1.25 -26.65
CA ASP A 118 9.07 0.02 -27.41
C ASP A 118 9.05 -1.26 -26.54
N ASP A 119 9.62 -1.23 -25.34
CA ASP A 119 9.82 -2.42 -24.50
C ASP A 119 8.75 -2.59 -23.39
N ASP A 120 7.98 -1.53 -23.08
CA ASP A 120 6.97 -1.54 -22.02
C ASP A 120 5.60 -2.04 -22.51
N GLY A 121 5.29 -1.84 -23.80
CA GLY A 121 4.07 -2.35 -24.44
C GLY A 121 4.02 -3.89 -24.55
N ASN A 122 5.18 -4.54 -24.74
CA ASN A 122 5.28 -6.00 -24.84
C ASN A 122 5.21 -6.68 -23.46
N LYS A 123 5.75 -6.05 -22.40
CA LYS A 123 5.75 -6.63 -21.05
C LYS A 123 4.37 -6.56 -20.38
N ALA A 124 3.54 -5.57 -20.73
CA ALA A 124 2.17 -5.46 -20.23
C ALA A 124 1.19 -6.47 -20.89
N ALA A 125 1.50 -6.99 -22.08
CA ALA A 125 0.52 -7.67 -22.92
C ALA A 125 0.47 -9.20 -22.78
N ASN A 126 1.57 -9.95 -22.64
CA ASN A 126 1.58 -11.39 -22.28
C ASN A 126 2.96 -12.02 -22.48
N ARG A 127 3.52 -12.55 -21.39
CA ARG A 127 4.39 -13.75 -21.23
C ARG A 127 5.39 -13.50 -20.10
N GLN A 128 4.91 -13.51 -18.86
CA GLN A 128 5.82 -13.70 -17.74
C GLN A 128 6.31 -15.14 -17.79
N ALA A 129 7.63 -15.31 -17.94
CA ALA A 129 8.27 -16.62 -17.95
C ALA A 129 7.99 -17.32 -16.61
N LYS A 130 7.83 -18.65 -16.64
CA LYS A 130 7.70 -19.44 -15.40
C LYS A 130 9.05 -19.43 -14.66
N PRO A 131 9.05 -19.62 -13.33
CA PRO A 131 10.29 -19.78 -12.56
C PRO A 131 11.18 -20.87 -13.17
N THR A 132 12.48 -20.63 -13.21
CA THR A 132 13.45 -21.64 -13.65
C THR A 132 13.66 -22.71 -12.57
N ASP A 133 14.08 -23.91 -12.98
CA ASP A 133 14.37 -25.01 -12.04
C ASP A 133 15.48 -24.61 -11.04
N GLU A 134 16.44 -23.80 -11.49
CA GLU A 134 17.51 -23.24 -10.66
C GLU A 134 16.94 -22.36 -9.54
N GLN A 135 16.01 -21.44 -9.87
CA GLN A 135 15.37 -20.58 -8.88
C GLN A 135 14.52 -21.38 -7.88
N ILE A 136 13.79 -22.39 -8.34
CA ILE A 136 12.99 -23.27 -7.47
C ILE A 136 13.91 -24.03 -6.50
N SER A 137 15.04 -24.53 -7.00
CA SER A 137 16.02 -25.24 -6.18
C SER A 137 16.66 -24.32 -5.13
N GLU A 138 16.98 -23.08 -5.51
CA GLU A 138 17.58 -22.10 -4.60
C GLU A 138 16.60 -21.70 -3.50
N ILE A 139 15.34 -21.40 -3.85
CA ILE A 139 14.30 -21.07 -2.88
C ILE A 139 14.09 -22.22 -1.89
N ARG A 140 14.06 -23.46 -2.40
CA ARG A 140 13.96 -24.66 -1.55
C ARG A 140 15.12 -24.73 -0.57
N GLN A 141 16.36 -24.52 -1.03
CA GLN A 141 17.54 -24.58 -0.17
C GLN A 141 17.53 -23.48 0.90
N LEU A 142 17.24 -22.23 0.51
CA LEU A 142 17.17 -21.10 1.45
C LEU A 142 16.07 -21.28 2.50
N CYS A 143 14.93 -21.86 2.13
CA CYS A 143 13.87 -22.18 3.08
C CYS A 143 14.28 -23.29 4.07
N VAL A 144 15.03 -24.29 3.61
CA VAL A 144 15.59 -25.35 4.47
C VAL A 144 16.58 -24.74 5.46
N ASP A 145 17.48 -23.86 5.01
CA ASP A 145 18.47 -23.18 5.85
C ASP A 145 17.82 -22.31 6.94
N LEU A 146 16.67 -21.71 6.61
CA LEU A 146 15.86 -20.94 7.55
C LEU A 146 15.03 -21.81 8.51
N LYS A 147 15.00 -23.13 8.31
CA LYS A 147 14.24 -24.14 9.05
C LYS A 147 12.71 -24.04 8.89
N PHE A 148 12.22 -23.70 7.69
CA PHE A 148 10.79 -23.74 7.42
C PHE A 148 10.26 -25.20 7.38
N PRO A 149 9.03 -25.46 7.84
CA PRO A 149 8.36 -26.76 7.68
C PRO A 149 8.20 -27.14 6.21
N LYS A 150 8.40 -28.42 5.86
CA LYS A 150 8.36 -28.91 4.47
C LYS A 150 7.03 -28.57 3.75
N GLU A 151 5.91 -28.70 4.44
CA GLU A 151 4.58 -28.38 3.90
C GLU A 151 4.43 -26.90 3.49
N GLN A 152 5.06 -25.99 4.25
CA GLN A 152 5.08 -24.56 3.92
C GLN A 152 5.98 -24.27 2.71
N ILE A 153 7.09 -25.00 2.58
CA ILE A 153 8.00 -24.89 1.44
C ILE A 153 7.28 -25.31 0.16
N ASP A 154 6.64 -26.48 0.15
CA ASP A 154 5.98 -27.01 -1.04
C ASP A 154 4.79 -26.14 -1.45
N THR A 155 3.99 -25.64 -0.50
CA THR A 155 2.90 -24.69 -0.77
C THR A 155 3.41 -23.38 -1.40
N ARG A 156 4.54 -22.87 -0.90
CA ARG A 156 5.16 -21.64 -1.41
C ARG A 156 5.69 -21.84 -2.82
N LEU A 157 6.36 -22.95 -3.10
CA LEU A 157 6.87 -23.28 -4.42
C LEU A 157 5.74 -23.38 -5.46
N VAL A 158 4.60 -23.98 -5.10
CA VAL A 158 3.41 -24.05 -5.97
C VAL A 158 2.79 -22.66 -6.23
N SER A 159 2.94 -21.73 -5.28
CA SER A 159 2.42 -20.36 -5.45
C SER A 159 3.27 -19.47 -6.38
N LEU A 160 4.49 -19.87 -6.72
CA LEU A 160 5.38 -19.13 -7.62
C LEU A 160 4.97 -19.37 -9.07
N ARG A 161 4.25 -18.41 -9.63
CA ARG A 161 3.73 -18.49 -11.00
C ARG A 161 4.68 -17.93 -12.06
N THR A 162 5.63 -17.08 -11.66
CA THR A 162 6.47 -16.30 -12.58
C THR A 162 7.90 -16.18 -12.08
N GLU A 163 8.84 -15.99 -13.01
CA GLU A 163 10.27 -15.76 -12.74
C GLU A 163 10.51 -14.54 -11.83
N ASP A 164 9.71 -13.47 -11.99
CA ASP A 164 9.76 -12.29 -11.14
C ASP A 164 9.37 -12.62 -9.69
N HIS A 165 8.33 -13.43 -9.49
CA HIS A 165 7.93 -13.87 -8.15
C HIS A 165 9.05 -14.68 -7.49
N ALA A 166 9.74 -15.53 -8.26
CA ALA A 166 10.85 -16.32 -7.77
C ALA A 166 12.06 -15.46 -7.39
N THR A 167 12.40 -14.47 -8.22
CA THR A 167 13.50 -13.52 -7.96
C THR A 167 13.27 -12.72 -6.68
N VAL A 168 12.06 -12.20 -6.48
CA VAL A 168 11.68 -11.47 -5.26
C VAL A 168 11.72 -12.39 -4.03
N ALA A 169 11.26 -13.64 -4.17
CA ALA A 169 11.32 -14.62 -3.08
C ALA A 169 12.77 -14.92 -2.65
N ILE A 170 13.67 -15.13 -3.61
CA ILE A 170 15.11 -15.36 -3.34
C ILE A 170 15.72 -14.17 -2.61
N ALA A 171 15.48 -12.94 -3.07
CA ALA A 171 16.02 -11.73 -2.45
C ALA A 171 15.58 -11.60 -0.98
N ASN A 172 14.29 -11.82 -0.70
CA ASN A 172 13.75 -11.77 0.65
C ASN A 172 14.32 -12.87 1.55
N LEU A 173 14.43 -14.10 1.04
CA LEU A 173 14.99 -15.23 1.79
C LEU A 173 16.47 -15.02 2.12
N ARG A 174 17.26 -14.53 1.16
CA ARG A 174 18.68 -14.17 1.40
C ARG A 174 18.82 -13.09 2.48
N LYS A 175 17.93 -12.09 2.48
CA LYS A 175 17.91 -11.05 3.52
C LYS A 175 17.64 -11.67 4.90
N LEU A 176 16.64 -12.54 5.02
CA LEU A 176 16.33 -13.25 6.27
C LEU A 176 17.49 -14.12 6.75
N VAL A 177 18.17 -14.83 5.85
CA VAL A 177 19.38 -15.61 6.18
C VAL A 177 20.47 -14.70 6.73
N SER A 178 20.72 -13.56 6.07
CA SER A 178 21.74 -12.60 6.51
C SER A 178 21.43 -11.99 7.88
N GLU A 179 20.16 -11.72 8.17
CA GLU A 179 19.69 -11.17 9.44
C GLU A 179 19.82 -12.19 10.57
N LYS A 180 19.41 -13.44 10.32
CA LYS A 180 19.58 -14.56 11.26
C LYS A 180 21.05 -14.84 11.56
N ALA A 181 21.92 -14.76 10.54
CA ALA A 181 23.37 -14.91 10.68
C ALA A 181 24.06 -13.74 11.41
N ARG A 182 23.41 -12.58 11.47
CA ARG A 182 23.87 -11.41 12.25
C ARG A 182 23.44 -11.53 13.71
N ILE A 183 22.23 -12.01 13.96
CA ILE A 183 21.69 -12.27 15.30
C ILE A 183 22.48 -13.38 16.00
N LEU A 184 22.79 -14.48 15.29
CA LEU A 184 23.63 -15.57 15.84
C LEU A 184 25.05 -15.13 16.23
N ARG A 185 25.57 -14.03 15.65
CA ARG A 185 26.89 -13.46 15.99
C ARG A 185 26.86 -12.57 17.23
N ASN A 186 25.70 -12.16 17.72
CA ASN A 186 25.51 -11.26 18.85
C ASN A 186 24.81 -11.91 20.07
N ASP A 187 24.73 -13.24 20.13
CA ASP A 187 24.20 -14.01 21.27
C ASP A 187 22.76 -13.68 21.70
N GLU A 188 21.91 -13.28 20.75
CA GLU A 188 20.46 -13.34 20.92
C GLU A 188 19.92 -14.55 20.14
N THR A 189 19.12 -15.39 20.79
CA THR A 189 18.51 -16.56 20.13
C THR A 189 17.38 -16.11 19.21
N PRO A 190 17.39 -16.44 17.91
CA PRO A 190 16.33 -15.98 17.01
C PRO A 190 15.08 -16.84 17.18
N ALA A 191 13.94 -16.17 17.37
CA ALA A 191 12.62 -16.79 17.22
C ALA A 191 12.50 -17.42 15.83
N THR A 192 11.90 -18.61 15.76
CA THR A 192 11.72 -19.34 14.50
C THR A 192 10.74 -18.55 13.61
N PRO A 193 11.16 -18.06 12.43
CA PRO A 193 10.26 -17.28 11.59
C PRO A 193 9.25 -18.22 10.94
N VAL A 194 7.97 -18.07 11.29
CA VAL A 194 6.85 -18.75 10.64
C VAL A 194 6.29 -17.83 9.56
N PHE A 195 6.11 -18.33 8.34
CA PHE A 195 5.50 -17.56 7.26
C PHE A 195 3.98 -17.68 7.36
N THR A 196 3.30 -16.63 7.81
CA THR A 196 1.83 -16.60 7.89
C THR A 196 1.23 -16.23 6.54
N GLY A 197 0.40 -17.13 6.02
CA GLY A 197 -0.48 -16.86 4.88
C GLY A 197 -1.76 -16.11 5.26
N ASP A 198 -2.16 -16.15 6.55
CA ASP A 198 -3.13 -15.22 7.16
C ASP A 198 -3.08 -15.32 8.71
N ARG A 199 -3.61 -14.26 9.34
CA ARG A 199 -3.59 -13.71 10.72
C ARG A 199 -3.28 -14.47 12.03
N ASP A 200 -2.89 -15.72 12.07
CA ASP A 200 -2.61 -16.39 13.36
C ASP A 200 -1.12 -16.66 13.57
N GLN A 201 -0.45 -15.74 14.26
CA GLN A 201 0.83 -15.98 14.93
C GLN A 201 0.64 -15.81 16.44
N VAL A 202 0.86 -16.92 17.17
CA VAL A 202 0.90 -17.00 18.63
C VAL A 202 2.20 -16.38 19.15
N VAL A 203 2.10 -15.47 20.12
CA VAL A 203 3.23 -14.84 20.84
C VAL A 203 3.27 -15.39 22.28
N PRO A 204 4.42 -15.91 22.77
CA PRO A 204 4.59 -16.23 24.19
C PRO A 204 4.99 -14.98 25.01
N ASN A 205 4.38 -14.90 26.20
CA ASN A 205 4.50 -13.84 27.21
C ASN A 205 5.91 -13.70 27.77
N GLU A 206 6.42 -12.46 27.88
CA GLU A 206 7.31 -12.06 28.97
C GLU A 206 7.31 -10.52 29.15
N ILE A 207 6.56 -10.11 30.18
CA ILE A 207 6.78 -9.01 31.13
C ILE A 207 7.27 -7.67 30.54
N ILE A 208 6.31 -6.75 30.45
CA ILE A 208 6.49 -5.30 30.45
C ILE A 208 7.46 -4.91 31.59
N VAL A 209 8.65 -4.41 31.27
CA VAL A 209 9.17 -3.06 31.62
C VAL A 209 10.60 -2.95 31.05
N LYS A 210 10.77 -2.18 29.97
CA LYS A 210 11.79 -1.11 29.79
C LYS A 210 11.90 -0.76 28.30
N THR A 211 11.74 0.54 28.00
CA THR A 211 11.98 1.21 26.71
C THR A 211 11.09 0.79 25.53
N SER A 212 9.89 1.36 25.43
CA SER A 212 9.14 1.43 24.16
C SER A 212 8.35 2.75 24.11
N GLY A 213 8.25 3.36 22.93
CA GLY A 213 7.58 4.66 22.76
C GLY A 213 6.09 4.57 23.09
N LYS A 214 5.47 5.71 23.43
CA LYS A 214 4.01 5.77 23.72
C LYS A 214 3.16 5.13 22.61
N ASP A 215 3.59 5.25 21.36
CA ASP A 215 2.91 4.68 20.19
C ASP A 215 2.96 3.15 20.13
N ASP A 216 4.06 2.53 20.58
CA ASP A 216 4.20 1.06 20.60
C ASP A 216 3.28 0.43 21.65
N VAL A 217 3.17 1.06 22.82
CA VAL A 217 2.29 0.62 23.91
C VAL A 217 0.82 0.68 23.49
N VAL A 218 0.42 1.77 22.83
CA VAL A 218 -0.95 1.95 22.32
C VAL A 218 -1.27 0.92 21.23
N LEU A 219 -0.33 0.65 20.32
CA LEU A 219 -0.53 -0.33 19.24
C LEU A 219 -0.65 -1.75 19.78
N ASN A 220 0.16 -2.11 20.78
CA ASN A 220 0.10 -3.42 21.42
C ASN A 220 -1.21 -3.60 22.20
N LEU A 221 -1.65 -2.59 22.96
CA LEU A 221 -2.93 -2.64 23.65
C LEU A 221 -4.10 -2.77 22.66
N GLN A 222 -4.05 -2.06 21.53
CA GLN A 222 -5.07 -2.16 20.49
C GLN A 222 -5.22 -3.58 19.92
N ARG A 223 -4.10 -4.31 19.78
CA ARG A 223 -4.10 -5.72 19.35
C ARG A 223 -4.72 -6.61 20.43
N HIS A 224 -4.27 -6.47 21.68
CA HIS A 224 -4.80 -7.25 22.80
C HIS A 224 -6.30 -7.06 23.00
N MET A 225 -6.82 -5.85 22.73
CA MET A 225 -8.26 -5.60 22.75
C MET A 225 -9.00 -6.34 21.62
N LEU A 226 -8.45 -6.39 20.40
CA LEU A 226 -9.06 -7.10 19.27
C LEU A 226 -9.10 -8.62 19.46
N ASP A 227 -8.19 -9.16 20.26
CA ASP A 227 -8.13 -10.59 20.59
C ASP A 227 -9.12 -11.01 21.69
N LEU A 228 -9.78 -10.05 22.35
CA LEU A 228 -10.80 -10.38 23.35
C LEU A 228 -12.02 -11.03 22.68
N PRO A 229 -12.60 -12.09 23.30
CA PRO A 229 -13.80 -12.76 22.80
C PRO A 229 -15.08 -11.96 23.11
N ILE A 230 -15.08 -10.65 22.83
CA ILE A 230 -16.16 -9.70 23.13
C ILE A 230 -16.46 -8.84 21.90
N SER A 231 -17.69 -8.32 21.79
CA SER A 231 -18.11 -7.55 20.62
C SER A 231 -17.33 -6.23 20.46
N ASP A 232 -17.26 -5.70 19.23
CA ASP A 232 -16.69 -4.37 18.97
C ASP A 232 -17.38 -3.25 19.75
N LYS A 233 -18.64 -3.45 20.12
CA LYS A 233 -19.39 -2.54 20.99
C LYS A 233 -18.89 -2.62 22.42
N ALA A 234 -18.70 -3.83 22.97
CA ALA A 234 -18.13 -4.03 24.29
C ALA A 234 -16.71 -3.46 24.40
N ARG A 235 -15.86 -3.66 23.39
CA ARG A 235 -14.51 -3.07 23.32
C ARG A 235 -14.53 -1.55 23.38
N ARG A 236 -15.44 -0.91 22.63
CA ARG A 236 -15.58 0.55 22.61
C ARG A 236 -16.11 1.09 23.94
N ASN A 237 -17.08 0.40 24.53
CA ASN A 237 -17.65 0.78 25.82
C ASN A 237 -16.64 0.64 26.95
N LEU A 238 -15.76 -0.37 26.91
CA LEU A 238 -14.64 -0.52 27.86
C LEU A 238 -13.72 0.70 27.83
N VAL A 239 -13.27 1.12 26.65
CA VAL A 239 -12.43 2.33 26.51
C VAL A 239 -13.21 3.57 26.96
N GLY A 240 -14.49 3.68 26.61
CA GLY A 240 -15.36 4.79 27.01
C GLY A 240 -15.56 4.89 28.52
N HIS A 241 -15.66 3.75 29.21
CA HIS A 241 -15.80 3.65 30.65
C HIS A 241 -14.54 4.13 31.38
N VAL A 242 -13.36 3.65 30.97
CA VAL A 242 -12.08 4.05 31.58
C VAL A 242 -11.75 5.52 31.30
N THR A 243 -12.08 6.03 30.11
CA THR A 243 -11.84 7.43 29.73
C THR A 243 -12.91 8.40 30.21
N GLY A 244 -13.95 7.92 30.92
CA GLY A 244 -15.00 8.75 31.50
C GLY A 244 -15.82 9.55 30.47
N SER A 245 -16.02 9.02 29.26
CA SER A 245 -16.76 9.69 28.18
C SER A 245 -16.26 11.10 27.83
N LYS A 246 -14.95 11.37 27.94
CA LYS A 246 -14.35 12.67 27.53
C LYS A 246 -14.54 13.02 26.05
N PHE A 247 -14.95 12.07 25.19
CA PHE A 247 -14.95 12.20 23.73
C PHE A 247 -16.32 12.39 23.06
N GLY A 248 -17.43 12.52 23.81
CA GLY A 248 -18.76 12.72 23.21
C GLY A 248 -19.14 11.65 22.16
N THR A 249 -19.90 12.01 21.12
CA THR A 249 -20.28 11.12 20.00
C THR A 249 -19.11 10.64 19.13
N SER A 250 -17.88 11.10 19.41
CA SER A 250 -16.69 10.66 18.71
C SER A 250 -16.10 9.41 19.37
N LYS A 251 -15.79 8.41 18.54
CA LYS A 251 -15.23 7.12 18.97
C LYS A 251 -13.99 7.36 19.85
N PRO A 252 -13.93 6.80 21.08
CA PRO A 252 -12.75 6.93 21.90
C PRO A 252 -11.61 6.13 21.26
N PHE A 253 -10.51 6.81 20.91
CA PHE A 253 -9.33 6.19 20.33
C PHE A 253 -8.22 6.11 21.39
N LEU A 254 -7.59 4.94 21.51
CA LEU A 254 -6.49 4.68 22.47
C LEU A 254 -5.34 5.69 22.35
N LYS A 255 -5.11 6.23 21.15
CA LYS A 255 -4.10 7.27 20.88
C LYS A 255 -4.28 8.54 21.71
N ASN A 256 -5.51 8.83 22.14
CA ASN A 256 -5.85 10.03 22.89
C ASN A 256 -5.91 9.79 24.41
N CYS A 257 -5.60 8.58 24.87
CA CYS A 257 -5.61 8.23 26.30
C CYS A 257 -4.33 8.71 27.01
N THR A 258 -4.44 9.03 28.29
CA THR A 258 -3.29 9.28 29.17
C THR A 258 -2.57 7.96 29.48
N ALA A 259 -1.35 8.03 30.01
CA ALA A 259 -0.61 6.81 30.37
C ALA A 259 -1.34 6.00 31.47
N GLU A 260 -2.00 6.68 32.41
CA GLU A 260 -2.81 6.07 33.46
C GLU A 260 -4.06 5.37 32.89
N GLU A 261 -4.75 6.01 31.94
CA GLU A 261 -5.90 5.43 31.24
C GLU A 261 -5.49 4.20 30.40
N ILE A 262 -4.32 4.23 29.76
CA ILE A 262 -3.77 3.09 29.01
C ILE A 262 -3.48 1.91 29.94
N THR A 263 -2.88 2.15 31.10
CA THR A 263 -2.61 1.10 32.10
C THR A 263 -3.91 0.48 32.61
N ALA A 264 -4.90 1.30 32.97
CA ALA A 264 -6.19 0.81 33.44
C ALA A 264 -6.97 0.00 32.38
N ILE A 265 -6.88 0.39 31.10
CA ILE A 265 -7.46 -0.40 29.99
C ILE A 265 -6.70 -1.72 29.84
N ALA A 266 -5.36 -1.73 29.96
CA ALA A 266 -4.56 -2.94 29.86
C ALA A 266 -4.88 -3.94 30.99
N GLU A 267 -5.05 -3.46 32.22
CA GLU A 267 -5.48 -4.28 33.36
C GLU A 267 -6.86 -4.89 33.12
N ALA A 268 -7.85 -4.09 32.71
CA ALA A 268 -9.18 -4.59 32.41
C ALA A 268 -9.20 -5.62 31.27
N VAL A 269 -8.35 -5.44 30.24
CA VAL A 269 -8.20 -6.42 29.16
C VAL A 269 -7.68 -7.76 29.67
N GLU A 270 -6.71 -7.76 30.58
CA GLU A 270 -6.19 -9.00 31.17
C GLU A 270 -7.21 -9.65 32.13
N GLU A 271 -7.99 -8.87 32.88
CA GLU A 271 -9.09 -9.40 33.71
C GLU A 271 -10.21 -10.02 32.86
N ILE A 272 -10.53 -9.45 31.69
CA ILE A 272 -11.49 -10.04 30.74
C ILE A 272 -10.93 -11.35 30.17
N LYS A 273 -9.64 -11.42 29.83
CA LYS A 273 -9.00 -12.67 29.40
C LYS A 273 -8.97 -13.74 30.48
N ALA A 274 -8.75 -13.34 31.73
CA ALA A 274 -8.78 -14.22 32.90
C ALA A 274 -10.20 -14.67 33.27
N GLY A 275 -11.24 -14.09 32.65
CA GLY A 275 -12.65 -14.38 32.95
C GLY A 275 -13.10 -13.86 34.31
N THR A 276 -12.33 -12.94 34.93
CA THR A 276 -12.61 -12.35 36.24
C THR A 276 -13.31 -11.00 36.14
N TYR A 277 -13.40 -10.43 34.94
CA TYR A 277 -14.10 -9.18 34.68
C TYR A 277 -15.55 -9.42 34.25
N ASP A 278 -16.50 -8.90 35.02
CA ASP A 278 -17.92 -8.97 34.68
C ASP A 278 -18.28 -7.80 33.74
N LEU A 279 -18.61 -8.12 32.49
CA LEU A 279 -18.98 -7.12 31.49
C LEU A 279 -20.44 -6.70 31.69
N PRO A 280 -20.75 -5.39 31.76
CA PRO A 280 -22.12 -4.93 31.88
C PRO A 280 -22.99 -5.47 30.72
N PRO A 281 -24.19 -6.03 30.98
CA PRO A 281 -25.05 -6.64 29.96
C PRO A 281 -25.33 -5.70 28.78
N GLU A 282 -25.51 -4.40 29.05
CA GLU A 282 -25.74 -3.35 28.07
C GLU A 282 -24.60 -3.14 27.06
N TRP A 283 -23.41 -3.69 27.32
CA TRP A 283 -22.27 -3.63 26.41
C TRP A 283 -22.27 -4.75 25.37
N THR A 284 -23.12 -5.77 25.55
CA THR A 284 -23.06 -7.04 24.78
C THR A 284 -24.27 -7.31 23.88
N ASP A 285 -25.41 -6.64 24.05
CA ASP A 285 -26.63 -6.90 23.26
C ASP A 285 -26.62 -6.18 21.89
N ASP A 286 -26.60 -6.95 20.81
CA ASP A 286 -26.82 -6.53 19.42
C ASP A 286 -27.97 -7.36 18.79
N SER A 287 -29.21 -7.14 19.27
CA SER A 287 -30.40 -7.76 18.69
C SER A 287 -30.95 -7.02 17.44
N ILE A 288 -30.29 -7.17 16.27
CA ILE A 288 -30.94 -7.17 14.92
C ILE A 288 -30.19 -8.12 13.96
N THR A 289 -30.94 -9.05 13.36
CA THR A 289 -30.63 -10.22 12.50
C THR A 289 -30.50 -9.93 10.98
N PRO A 290 -29.92 -10.85 10.17
CA PRO A 290 -30.66 -11.44 9.02
C PRO A 290 -30.21 -12.89 8.63
N PRO A 291 -30.83 -13.57 7.63
CA PRO A 291 -32.23 -13.64 7.22
C PRO A 291 -32.83 -15.05 7.45
N VAL A 292 -34.17 -15.17 7.49
CA VAL A 292 -34.86 -16.47 7.47
C VAL A 292 -34.89 -17.02 6.04
N GLU A 293 -34.50 -18.28 5.87
CA GLU A 293 -34.58 -19.02 4.61
C GLU A 293 -36.05 -19.32 4.20
N THR A 294 -36.34 -18.97 2.93
CA THR A 294 -37.32 -19.51 1.97
C THR A 294 -38.60 -20.24 2.45
N ALA A 295 -39.76 -19.65 2.10
CA ALA A 295 -40.76 -20.19 1.16
C ALA A 295 -41.74 -19.09 0.75
#